data_AF-A0A1Y0N1Y2-F1
#
_entry.id   AF-A0A1Y0N1Y2-F1
#
_cell.length_a   1.000
_cell.length_b   1.000
_cell.length_c   1.000
_cell.angle_alpha   90.00
_cell.angle_beta   90.00
_cell.angle_gamma   90.00
#
_symmetry.space_group_name_H-M   'P 1'
#
loop_
_entity.id
_entity.type
_entity.pdbx_description
1 polymer ?
#
loop_
_entity_poly.entity_id
_entity_poly.type
_entity_poly.pdbx_seq_one_letter_code
_entity_poly.pdbx_strand_id
1 'polypeptide(L)' 'MKEYKVINWKMGLTRNNEKLEDTLNQHAREGWVLKHMAENSTRIVFEREKNR' A
#
# COMPACT_ATOMS: atom_id res chain seq x y z
N MET A 1 -9.34 1.20 -16.90
CA MET A 1 -10.12 0.20 -16.11
C MET A 1 -9.44 0.11 -14.76
N LYS A 2 -10.16 0.18 -13.64
CA LYS A 2 -9.49 0.20 -12.33
C LYS A 2 -8.93 -1.18 -11.96
N GLU A 3 -7.70 -1.18 -11.45
CA GLU A 3 -7.07 -2.33 -10.80
C GLU A 3 -6.87 -2.05 -9.32
N TYR A 4 -7.14 -3.06 -8.50
CA TYR A 4 -6.96 -3.00 -7.05
C TYR A 4 -5.93 -4.02 -6.60
N LYS A 5 -5.06 -3.60 -5.69
CA LYS A 5 -4.10 -4.48 -5.00
C LYS A 5 -4.34 -4.35 -3.50
N VAL A 6 -4.52 -5.47 -2.83
CA VAL A 6 -4.66 -5.52 -1.37
C VAL A 6 -3.44 -6.22 -0.81
N ILE A 7 -2.72 -5.56 0.09
CA ILE A 7 -1.62 -6.17 0.84
C ILE A 7 -1.97 -6.24 2.31
N ASN A 8 -1.45 -7.26 2.97
CA ASN A 8 -1.49 -7.34 4.42
C ASN A 8 -0.15 -6.83 4.96
N TRP A 9 -0.15 -5.62 5.51
CA TRP A 9 1.04 -5.05 6.13
C TRP A 9 1.24 -5.64 7.52
N LYS A 10 2.48 -5.96 7.86
CA LYS A 10 2.82 -6.51 9.18
C LYS A 10 3.72 -5.51 9.89
N MET A 11 3.27 -5.03 11.05
CA MET A 11 4.12 -4.27 11.94
C MET A 11 5.24 -5.17 12.48
N GLY A 12 6.48 -4.69 12.37
CA GLY A 12 7.65 -5.29 13.00
C GLY A 12 7.92 -4.69 14.38
N LEU A 13 9.04 -5.11 14.99
CA LEU A 13 9.44 -4.66 16.33
C LEU A 13 10.04 -3.25 16.34
N THR A 14 10.63 -2.80 15.23
CA THR A 14 11.30 -1.50 15.11
C THR A 14 11.12 -0.92 13.70
N ARG A 15 11.24 0.42 13.60
CA ARG A 15 11.22 1.19 12.33
C ARG A 15 9.96 0.96 11.50
N ASN A 16 8.80 0.87 12.15
CA ASN A 16 7.53 0.60 11.45
C ASN A 16 7.15 1.72 10.47
N ASN A 17 7.38 2.99 10.85
CA ASN A 17 7.08 4.13 9.99
C ASN A 17 7.96 4.12 8.73
N GLU A 18 9.28 4.01 8.87
CA GLU A 18 10.22 3.90 7.74
C GLU A 18 9.85 2.74 6.79
N LYS A 19 9.55 1.56 7.34
CA LYS A 19 9.15 0.39 6.53
C LYS A 19 7.82 0.58 5.82
N LEU A 20 6.88 1.27 6.47
CA LEU A 20 5.60 1.61 5.86
C LEU A 20 5.80 2.61 4.72
N GLU A 21 6.59 3.66 4.95
CA GLU A 21 6.98 4.64 3.93
C GLU A 21 7.65 3.96 2.73
N ASP A 22 8.60 3.06 2.97
CA ASP A 22 9.26 2.29 1.90
C ASP A 22 8.26 1.47 1.08
N THR A 23 7.32 0.80 1.76
CA THR A 23 6.26 0.00 1.11
C THR A 23 5.36 0.88 0.24
N LEU A 24 4.91 2.02 0.77
CA LEU A 24 4.07 2.98 0.05
C LEU A 24 4.81 3.58 -1.14
N ASN A 25 6.06 3.98 -0.95
CA ASN A 25 6.91 4.56 -2.00
C ASN A 25 7.21 3.55 -3.11
N GLN A 26 7.44 2.28 -2.79
CA GLN A 26 7.61 1.23 -3.80
C GLN A 26 6.37 1.12 -4.69
N HIS A 27 5.19 1.05 -4.10
CA HIS A 27 3.94 0.96 -4.86
C HIS A 27 3.62 2.24 -5.63
N ALA A 28 3.97 3.42 -5.09
CA ALA A 28 3.84 4.68 -5.81
C ALA A 28 4.70 4.71 -7.09
N ARG A 29 5.94 4.21 -7.05
CA ARG A 29 6.81 4.08 -8.23
C ARG A 29 6.26 3.12 -9.28
N GLU A 30 5.55 2.08 -8.84
CA GLU A 30 4.82 1.13 -9.70
C GLU A 30 3.50 1.72 -10.26
N GLY A 31 3.18 2.98 -9.95
CA GLY A 31 1.98 3.68 -10.43
C GLY A 31 0.71 3.40 -9.63
N TRP A 32 0.83 2.82 -8.44
CA TRP A 32 -0.30 2.62 -7.52
C TRP A 32 -0.55 3.84 -6.64
N VAL A 33 -1.81 4.06 -6.30
CA VAL A 33 -2.25 5.12 -5.39
C VAL A 33 -2.87 4.48 -4.15
N LEU A 34 -2.49 4.95 -2.95
CA LEU A 34 -3.10 4.51 -1.70
C LEU A 34 -4.58 4.91 -1.68
N LYS A 35 -5.47 3.94 -1.54
CA LYS A 35 -6.93 4.17 -1.52
C LYS A 35 -7.53 4.03 -0.12
N HIS A 36 -7.10 3.04 0.65
CA HIS A 36 -7.60 2.82 2.00
C HIS A 36 -6.58 2.04 2.85
N MET A 37 -6.50 2.37 4.13
CA MET A 37 -5.75 1.61 5.13
C MET A 37 -6.70 1.21 6.26
N ALA A 38 -6.90 -0.10 6.43
CA ALA A 38 -7.83 -0.63 7.40
C ALA A 38 -7.14 -0.78 8.76
N GLU A 39 -7.47 0.13 9.68
CA GLU A 39 -6.87 0.25 11.02
C GLU A 39 -6.94 -1.07 11.83
N ASN A 40 -8.04 -1.82 11.72
CA ASN A 40 -8.28 -3.03 12.52
C ASN A 40 -7.68 -4.32 11.94
N SER A 41 -7.26 -4.32 10.67
CA SER A 41 -6.84 -5.56 9.98
C SER A 41 -5.47 -5.47 9.32
N THR A 42 -4.78 -4.34 9.51
CA THR A 42 -3.48 -4.03 8.90
C THR A 42 -3.45 -4.23 7.38
N ARG A 43 -4.61 -4.06 6.72
CA ARG A 43 -4.73 -4.18 5.26
C ARG A 43 -4.56 -2.83 4.60
N ILE A 44 -3.79 -2.79 3.53
CA ILE A 44 -3.60 -1.61 2.69
C ILE A 44 -4.17 -1.92 1.30
N VAL A 45 -5.05 -1.03 0.84
CA VAL A 45 -5.68 -1.12 -0.48
C VAL A 45 -5.10 -0.04 -1.37
N PHE A 46 -4.55 -0.48 -2.50
CA PHE A 46 -4.07 0.37 -3.58
C PHE A 46 -5.01 0.31 -4.78
N GLU A 47 -5.13 1.43 -5.50
CA GLU A 47 -5.87 1.57 -6.76
C GLU A 47 -4.91 2.09 -7.85
N ARG A 48 -5.04 1.60 -9.08
CA ARG A 48 -4.43 2.21 -10.27
C ARG A 48 -5.34 2.09 -11.49
N GLU A 49 -5.08 2.91 -12.50
CA GLU A 49 -5.71 2.76 -13.81
C GLU A 49 -4.92 1.77 -14.68
N LYS A 50 -5.61 0.73 -15.16
CA LYS A 50 -5.13 -0.14 -16.23
C LYS A 50 -5.19 0.64 -17.54
N ASN A 51 -4.05 0.70 -18.24
CA ASN A 51 -3.81 1.39 -19.51
C ASN A 51 -3.45 2.90 -19.39
N ARG A 52 -2.58 3.25 -18.44
CA ARG A 52 -1.90 4.55 -18.48
C ARG A 52 -0.76 4.54 -19.49
#